data_AF-A0A496USC7-F1
#
_entry.id   AF-A0A496USC7-F1
#
_cell.length_a   1.000
_cell.length_b   1.000
_cell.length_c   1.000
_cell.angle_alpha   90.00
_cell.angle_beta   90.00
_cell.angle_gamma   90.00
#
_symmetry.space_group_name_H-M   'P 1'
#
loop_
_entity.id
_entity.type
_entity.pdbx_description
1 polymer ?
#
loop_
_entity_poly.entity_id
_entity_poly.type
_entity_poly.pdbx_seq_one_letter_code
_entity_poly.pdbx_strand_id
1 'polypeptide(L)'
;KRPDWFTGAVMQLLDDGLDFDVCLLGESRGNEKTFDDLRQRLGPRCLAAGHVDSRQDYEAWLARADVVVSCAAQEYFGIAVAEAIHAGCYPVLPRDQVYPALYGPLCRGRHFYDDPAELADLLSTLITGDDCGHVCSLDRDVDPWCWPRLAPRWDELLAEVAAGGRRASGETRS
;
A
#
# COMPACT_ATOMS: atom_id res chain seq x y z
N LYS A 1 9.77 -2.73 5.26
CA LYS A 1 9.42 -2.67 3.81
C LYS A 1 10.57 -3.31 3.02
N ARG A 2 10.33 -3.85 1.82
CA ARG A 2 11.33 -4.36 0.85
C ARG A 2 11.46 -3.34 -0.29
N PRO A 3 12.08 -2.16 -0.06
CA PRO A 3 12.13 -1.10 -1.08
C PRO A 3 12.89 -1.53 -2.33
N ASP A 4 13.88 -2.42 -2.19
CA ASP A 4 14.70 -2.92 -3.31
C ASP A 4 13.89 -3.70 -4.35
N TRP A 5 12.81 -4.37 -3.92
CA TRP A 5 11.93 -5.11 -4.82
C TRP A 5 11.12 -4.15 -5.69
N PHE A 6 10.61 -3.08 -5.07
CA PHE A 6 9.91 -2.02 -5.78
C PHE A 6 10.83 -1.29 -6.75
N THR A 7 12.01 -0.86 -6.29
CA THR A 7 12.96 -0.13 -7.14
C THR A 7 13.41 -1.00 -8.31
N GLY A 8 13.74 -2.28 -8.06
CA GLY A 8 14.12 -3.23 -9.10
C GLY A 8 13.02 -3.43 -10.16
N ALA A 9 11.77 -3.62 -9.73
CA ALA A 9 10.64 -3.75 -10.64
C ALA A 9 10.44 -2.47 -11.48
N VAL A 10 10.46 -1.29 -10.87
CA VAL A 10 10.28 -0.02 -11.61
C VAL A 10 11.43 0.24 -12.59
N MET A 11 12.67 -0.07 -12.21
CA MET A 11 13.82 0.04 -13.14
C MET A 11 13.64 -0.87 -14.34
N GLN A 12 13.20 -2.12 -14.14
CA GLN A 12 12.90 -3.05 -15.22
C GLN A 12 11.83 -2.48 -16.17
N LEU A 13 10.73 -1.93 -15.64
CA LEU A 13 9.67 -1.32 -16.47
C LEU A 13 10.18 -0.11 -17.28
N LEU A 14 11.12 0.67 -16.72
CA LEU A 14 11.78 1.77 -17.45
C LEU A 14 12.69 1.25 -18.56
N ASP A 15 13.43 0.18 -18.32
CA ASP A 15 14.31 -0.46 -19.30
C ASP A 15 13.51 -1.11 -20.44
N ASP A 16 12.33 -1.64 -20.12
CA ASP A 16 11.36 -2.18 -21.08
C ASP A 16 10.62 -1.07 -21.86
N GLY A 17 10.86 0.21 -21.52
CA GLY A 17 10.33 1.37 -22.24
C GLY A 17 8.83 1.60 -22.04
N LEU A 18 8.27 1.09 -20.95
CA LEU A 18 6.84 1.24 -20.66
C LEU A 18 6.48 2.67 -20.24
N ASP A 19 5.23 3.06 -20.54
CA ASP A 19 4.73 4.38 -20.27
C ASP A 19 3.91 4.42 -18.98
N PHE A 20 4.51 4.93 -17.91
CA PHE A 20 3.89 5.06 -16.59
C PHE A 20 4.51 6.21 -15.78
N ASP A 21 3.80 6.63 -14.75
CA ASP A 21 4.23 7.63 -13.77
C ASP A 21 4.24 7.01 -12.35
N VAL A 22 5.07 7.56 -11.46
CA VAL A 22 5.26 7.04 -10.10
C VAL A 22 5.10 8.15 -9.06
N CYS A 23 4.34 7.83 -8.01
CA CYS A 23 4.24 8.62 -6.77
C CYS A 23 4.76 7.80 -5.59
N LEU A 24 5.79 8.29 -4.90
CA LEU A 24 6.38 7.65 -3.72
C LEU A 24 5.89 8.34 -2.44
N LEU A 25 4.72 7.95 -1.95
CA LEU A 25 4.08 8.61 -0.81
C LEU A 25 4.49 7.98 0.53
N GLY A 26 4.75 8.84 1.53
CA GLY A 26 5.05 8.47 2.91
C GLY A 26 6.50 8.71 3.32
N GLU A 27 6.77 8.56 4.61
CA GLU A 27 8.11 8.75 5.15
C GLU A 27 9.01 7.53 4.86
N SER A 28 10.13 7.75 4.18
CA SER A 28 11.17 6.75 3.95
C SER A 28 12.18 6.71 5.10
N ARG A 29 11.71 6.54 6.35
CA ARG A 29 12.59 6.48 7.53
C ARG A 29 13.70 5.44 7.35
N GLY A 30 14.92 5.91 7.08
CA GLY A 30 16.12 5.07 6.91
C GLY A 30 16.36 4.48 5.51
N ASN A 31 15.47 4.70 4.54
CA ASN A 31 15.60 4.16 3.16
C ASN A 31 15.54 5.26 2.08
N GLU A 32 15.72 6.53 2.45
CA GLU A 32 15.70 7.67 1.52
C GLU A 32 16.65 7.44 0.34
N LYS A 33 17.88 6.98 0.63
CA LYS A 33 18.92 6.72 -0.38
C LYS A 33 18.52 5.64 -1.40
N THR A 34 17.72 4.66 -1.01
CA THR A 34 17.27 3.59 -1.92
C THR A 34 16.40 4.13 -3.05
N PHE A 35 15.71 5.25 -2.82
CA PHE A 35 14.85 5.87 -3.82
C PHE A 35 15.53 6.99 -4.61
N ASP A 36 16.73 7.43 -4.23
CA ASP A 36 17.43 8.54 -4.91
C ASP A 36 17.77 8.18 -6.36
N ASP A 37 18.39 7.01 -6.56
CA ASP A 37 18.73 6.50 -7.90
C ASP A 37 17.47 6.28 -8.75
N LEU A 38 16.41 5.74 -8.12
CA LEU A 38 15.12 5.54 -8.77
C LEU A 38 14.50 6.86 -9.22
N ARG A 39 14.46 7.87 -8.34
CA ARG A 39 13.94 9.20 -8.64
C ARG A 39 14.72 9.85 -9.78
N GLN A 40 16.05 9.72 -9.77
CA GLN A 40 16.88 10.26 -10.84
C GLN A 40 16.57 9.60 -12.18
N ARG A 41 16.36 8.27 -12.19
CA ARG A 41 16.07 7.52 -13.42
C ARG A 41 14.65 7.71 -13.93
N LEU A 42 13.67 7.90 -13.05
CA LEU A 42 12.30 8.29 -13.39
C LEU A 42 12.23 9.71 -13.97
N GLY A 43 13.04 10.64 -13.44
CA GLY A 43 13.05 12.03 -13.88
C GLY A 43 11.64 12.65 -13.81
N PRO A 44 11.09 13.19 -14.93
CA PRO A 44 9.74 13.74 -14.97
C PRO A 44 8.61 12.77 -14.61
N ARG A 45 8.84 11.45 -14.73
CA ARG A 45 7.85 10.41 -14.37
C ARG A 45 7.68 10.24 -12.86
N CYS A 46 8.57 10.82 -12.04
CA CYS A 46 8.41 10.85 -10.59
C CYS A 46 7.58 12.09 -10.19
N LEU A 47 6.25 11.93 -10.12
CA LEU A 47 5.34 13.06 -9.89
C LEU A 47 5.35 13.56 -8.45
N ALA A 48 5.58 12.67 -7.49
CA ALA A 48 5.65 13.00 -6.07
C ALA A 48 6.58 12.04 -5.32
N ALA A 49 7.27 12.54 -4.30
CA ALA A 49 8.08 11.71 -3.42
C ALA A 49 8.22 12.34 -2.03
N GLY A 50 7.87 11.59 -0.99
CA GLY A 50 8.04 11.97 0.41
C GLY A 50 6.73 12.04 1.21
N HIS A 51 6.82 12.69 2.36
CA HIS A 51 5.68 12.91 3.24
C HIS A 51 4.69 13.92 2.62
N VAL A 52 3.40 13.70 2.87
CA VAL A 52 2.32 14.61 2.47
C VAL A 52 1.65 15.10 3.75
N ASP A 53 1.73 16.40 4.01
CA ASP A 53 1.31 17.02 5.29
C ASP A 53 -0.22 17.02 5.46
N SER A 54 -0.97 17.03 4.36
CA SER A 54 -2.43 17.10 4.34
C SER A 54 -3.05 15.78 3.92
N ARG A 55 -4.06 15.36 4.68
CA ARG A 55 -4.91 14.22 4.32
C ARG A 55 -5.58 14.42 2.96
N GLN A 56 -6.02 15.64 2.66
CA GLN A 56 -6.68 15.98 1.41
C GLN A 56 -5.73 15.82 0.22
N ASP A 57 -4.46 16.21 0.38
CA ASP A 57 -3.46 16.07 -0.68
C ASP A 57 -3.11 14.60 -0.91
N TYR A 58 -3.05 13.79 0.16
CA TYR A 58 -2.87 12.34 0.05
C TYR A 58 -4.02 11.68 -0.71
N GLU A 59 -5.28 12.03 -0.38
CA GLU A 59 -6.46 11.55 -1.09
C GLU A 59 -6.49 11.98 -2.56
N ALA A 60 -6.04 13.21 -2.86
CA ALA A 60 -5.92 13.69 -4.23
C ALA A 60 -4.89 12.89 -5.05
N TRP A 61 -3.79 12.44 -4.43
CA TRP A 61 -2.85 11.54 -5.08
C TRP A 61 -3.43 10.15 -5.29
N LEU A 62 -4.12 9.58 -4.31
CA LEU A 62 -4.79 8.28 -4.46
C LEU A 62 -5.83 8.31 -5.60
N ALA A 63 -6.63 9.37 -5.68
CA ALA A 63 -7.63 9.54 -6.73
C ALA A 63 -7.03 9.68 -8.16
N ARG A 64 -5.73 9.97 -8.26
CA ARG A 64 -5.00 10.07 -9.53
C ARG A 64 -4.26 8.78 -9.91
N ALA A 65 -4.17 7.81 -9.00
CA ALA A 65 -3.38 6.61 -9.21
C ALA A 65 -4.26 5.45 -9.70
N ASP A 66 -3.77 4.73 -10.71
CA ASP A 66 -4.45 3.53 -11.22
C ASP A 66 -4.09 2.27 -10.42
N VAL A 67 -2.87 2.21 -9.87
CA VAL A 67 -2.31 1.05 -9.17
C VAL A 67 -1.69 1.47 -7.84
N VAL A 68 -1.93 0.69 -6.80
CA VAL A 68 -1.24 0.80 -5.51
C VAL A 68 -0.34 -0.41 -5.30
N VAL A 69 0.94 -0.17 -5.04
CA VAL A 69 1.91 -1.23 -4.77
C VAL A 69 2.29 -1.22 -3.30
N SER A 70 2.11 -2.35 -2.63
CA SER A 70 2.74 -2.59 -1.32
C SER A 70 3.94 -3.48 -1.50
N CYS A 71 5.09 -3.05 -0.96
CA CYS A 71 6.26 -3.89 -0.73
C CYS A 71 6.53 -4.02 0.78
N ALA A 72 5.48 -3.99 1.60
CA ALA A 72 5.64 -4.10 3.04
C ALA A 72 6.16 -5.49 3.42
N ALA A 73 7.32 -5.55 4.08
CA ALA A 73 7.84 -6.78 4.68
C ALA A 73 7.08 -7.15 5.97
N GLN A 74 6.42 -6.16 6.56
CA GLN A 74 5.51 -6.24 7.69
C GLN A 74 4.44 -5.17 7.47
N GLU A 75 3.20 -5.60 7.34
CA GLU A 75 2.00 -4.75 7.34
C GLU A 75 1.01 -5.42 8.29
N TYR A 76 0.47 -4.66 9.23
CA TYR A 76 -0.42 -5.20 10.27
C TYR A 76 -1.87 -4.79 10.04
N PHE A 77 -2.12 -3.66 9.38
CA PHE A 77 -3.48 -3.09 9.27
C PHE A 77 -3.93 -2.86 7.83
N GLY A 78 -3.00 -2.65 6.90
CA GLY A 78 -3.32 -2.51 5.47
C GLY A 78 -4.11 -1.25 5.14
N ILE A 79 -4.16 -0.27 6.05
CA ILE A 79 -5.00 0.94 5.95
C ILE A 79 -4.73 1.73 4.67
N ALA A 80 -3.46 2.02 4.36
CA ALA A 80 -3.09 2.77 3.16
C ALA A 80 -3.50 2.03 1.88
N VAL A 81 -3.45 0.69 1.88
CA VAL A 81 -3.92 -0.13 0.76
C VAL A 81 -5.45 -0.09 0.67
N ALA A 82 -6.15 -0.18 1.79
CA ALA A 82 -7.62 -0.09 1.83
C ALA A 82 -8.11 1.27 1.32
N GLU A 83 -7.44 2.36 1.70
CA GLU A 83 -7.73 3.71 1.22
C GLU A 83 -7.52 3.86 -0.28
N ALA A 84 -6.41 3.32 -0.80
CA ALA A 84 -6.14 3.32 -2.23
C ALA A 84 -7.17 2.49 -3.02
N ILE A 85 -7.55 1.30 -2.53
CA ILE A 85 -8.60 0.50 -3.17
C ILE A 85 -9.94 1.25 -3.15
N HIS A 86 -10.29 1.91 -2.05
CA HIS A 86 -11.49 2.73 -1.97
C HIS A 86 -11.48 3.90 -2.98
N ALA A 87 -10.31 4.50 -3.20
CA ALA A 87 -10.09 5.49 -4.26
C ALA A 87 -10.15 4.90 -5.68
N GLY A 88 -10.19 3.58 -5.81
CA GLY A 88 -10.32 2.86 -7.08
C GLY A 88 -9.02 2.25 -7.61
N CYS A 89 -7.91 2.35 -6.87
CA CYS A 89 -6.63 1.79 -7.29
C CYS A 89 -6.67 0.26 -7.30
N TYR A 90 -6.07 -0.34 -8.33
CA TYR A 90 -5.81 -1.77 -8.37
C TYR A 90 -4.68 -2.14 -7.41
N PRO A 91 -4.89 -3.07 -6.45
CA PRO A 91 -3.84 -3.44 -5.52
C PRO A 91 -2.85 -4.44 -6.13
N VAL A 92 -1.56 -4.19 -5.93
CA VAL A 92 -0.47 -5.14 -6.19
C VAL A 92 0.26 -5.37 -4.86
N LEU A 93 0.06 -6.55 -4.28
CA LEU A 93 0.39 -6.85 -2.89
C LEU A 93 1.25 -8.12 -2.80
N PRO A 94 2.12 -8.26 -1.80
CA PRO A 94 2.84 -9.50 -1.61
C PRO A 94 1.87 -10.59 -1.13
N ARG A 95 2.09 -11.85 -1.53
CA ARG A 95 1.32 -13.03 -1.07
C ARG A 95 1.71 -13.48 0.33
N ASP A 96 1.98 -12.54 1.23
CA ASP A 96 2.35 -12.81 2.61
C ASP A 96 1.67 -11.81 3.57
N GLN A 97 2.00 -11.91 4.86
CA GLN A 97 1.43 -11.08 5.92
C GLN A 97 -0.11 -11.21 6.01
N VAL A 98 -0.80 -10.07 6.12
CA VAL A 98 -2.25 -9.97 6.30
C VAL A 98 -3.01 -9.93 4.98
N TYR A 99 -2.35 -9.63 3.86
CA TYR A 99 -3.06 -9.31 2.61
C TYR A 99 -3.84 -10.49 2.00
N PRO A 100 -3.33 -11.73 1.98
CA PRO A 100 -4.11 -12.88 1.53
C PRO A 100 -5.38 -13.10 2.36
N ALA A 101 -5.32 -12.85 3.66
CA ALA A 101 -6.49 -12.97 4.55
C ALA A 101 -7.49 -11.83 4.34
N LEU A 102 -7.01 -10.61 4.11
CA LEU A 102 -7.85 -9.42 3.91
C LEU A 102 -8.52 -9.39 2.54
N TYR A 103 -7.79 -9.73 1.47
CA TYR A 103 -8.23 -9.50 0.09
C TYR A 103 -8.39 -10.77 -0.75
N GLY A 104 -7.78 -11.89 -0.34
CA GLY A 104 -7.81 -13.15 -1.11
C GLY A 104 -9.22 -13.69 -1.38
N PRO A 105 -10.16 -13.69 -0.41
CA PRO A 105 -11.55 -14.10 -0.67
C PRO A 105 -12.35 -13.11 -1.53
N LEU A 106 -11.90 -11.85 -1.63
CA LEU A 106 -12.65 -10.75 -2.22
C LEU A 106 -12.27 -10.48 -3.67
N CYS A 107 -11.07 -10.87 -4.10
CA CYS A 107 -10.58 -10.57 -5.45
C CYS A 107 -10.28 -11.84 -6.24
N ARG A 108 -10.81 -11.89 -7.47
CA ARG A 108 -10.65 -13.02 -8.41
C ARG A 108 -9.53 -12.78 -9.45
N GLY A 109 -8.92 -11.59 -9.46
CA GLY A 109 -7.83 -11.23 -10.37
C GLY A 109 -6.44 -11.55 -9.82
N ARG A 110 -5.40 -11.36 -10.63
CA ARG A 110 -3.99 -11.52 -10.22
C ARG A 110 -3.51 -10.23 -9.54
N HIS A 111 -3.51 -10.17 -8.21
CA HIS A 111 -3.15 -8.99 -7.41
C HIS A 111 -2.09 -9.30 -6.34
N PHE A 112 -1.63 -10.56 -6.31
CA PHE A 112 -0.58 -11.04 -5.42
C PHE A 112 0.67 -11.46 -6.19
N TYR A 113 1.84 -11.12 -5.65
CA TYR A 113 3.13 -11.58 -6.12
C TYR A 113 3.91 -12.27 -4.99
N ASP A 114 4.74 -13.25 -5.32
CA ASP A 114 5.59 -13.98 -4.38
C ASP A 114 7.05 -13.47 -4.38
N ASP A 115 7.51 -12.92 -5.51
CA ASP A 115 8.90 -12.47 -5.70
C ASP A 115 9.02 -11.21 -6.59
N PRO A 116 10.22 -10.61 -6.73
CA PRO A 116 10.42 -9.40 -7.53
C PRO A 116 10.11 -9.56 -9.02
N ALA A 117 10.32 -10.74 -9.59
CA ALA A 117 10.06 -11.00 -11.00
C ALA A 117 8.54 -11.04 -11.26
N GLU A 118 7.78 -11.69 -10.36
CA GLU A 118 6.32 -11.67 -10.42
C GLU A 118 5.74 -10.26 -10.20
N LEU A 119 6.35 -9.44 -9.34
CA LEU A 119 5.96 -8.04 -9.17
C LEU A 119 6.13 -7.25 -10.49
N ALA A 120 7.29 -7.36 -11.14
CA ALA A 120 7.56 -6.66 -12.39
C ALA A 120 6.63 -7.13 -13.52
N ASP A 121 6.44 -8.45 -13.65
CA ASP A 121 5.54 -9.05 -14.63
C ASP A 121 4.10 -8.57 -14.44
N LEU A 122 3.59 -8.59 -13.21
CA LEU A 122 2.24 -8.14 -12.91
C LEU A 122 2.05 -6.65 -13.23
N LEU A 123 3.02 -5.79 -12.90
CA LEU A 123 2.96 -4.36 -13.25
C LEU A 123 3.01 -4.15 -14.76
N SER A 124 3.88 -4.88 -15.47
CA SER A 124 3.96 -4.83 -16.94
C SER A 124 2.62 -5.18 -17.59
N THR A 125 1.99 -6.28 -17.16
CA THR A 125 0.66 -6.68 -17.66
C THR A 125 -0.40 -5.61 -17.41
N LEU A 126 -0.38 -4.95 -16.25
CA LEU A 126 -1.33 -3.88 -15.92
C LEU A 126 -1.10 -2.62 -16.77
N ILE A 127 0.15 -2.26 -17.04
CA ILE A 127 0.51 -1.08 -17.84
C ILE A 127 0.22 -1.30 -19.33
N THR A 128 0.52 -2.49 -19.85
CA THR A 128 0.34 -2.83 -21.28
C THR A 128 -1.09 -3.20 -21.63
N GLY A 129 -1.84 -3.75 -20.68
CA GLY A 129 -3.21 -4.22 -20.90
C GLY A 129 -3.30 -5.57 -21.64
N ASP A 130 -2.18 -6.27 -21.81
CA ASP A 130 -2.08 -7.46 -22.68
C ASP A 130 -2.79 -8.72 -22.15
N ASP A 131 -3.24 -8.74 -20.88
CA ASP A 131 -3.88 -9.92 -20.27
C ASP A 131 -5.03 -9.63 -19.29
N CYS A 132 -5.57 -8.39 -19.26
CA CYS A 132 -6.60 -8.02 -18.29
C CYS A 132 -8.03 -8.47 -18.70
N GLY A 133 -8.24 -9.78 -18.83
CA GLY A 133 -9.57 -10.41 -18.95
C GLY A 133 -10.48 -10.22 -17.72
N HIS A 134 -9.96 -9.69 -16.62
CA HIS A 134 -10.77 -9.18 -15.51
C HIS A 134 -9.96 -8.20 -14.67
N VAL A 135 -10.20 -6.90 -14.82
CA VAL A 135 -9.96 -5.97 -13.71
C VAL A 135 -11.03 -6.32 -12.68
N CYS A 136 -10.74 -7.29 -11.83
CA CYS A 136 -11.51 -7.53 -10.63
C CYS A 136 -11.15 -6.38 -9.68
N SER A 137 -11.71 -5.20 -9.92
CA SER A 137 -11.74 -4.16 -8.90
C SER A 137 -12.41 -4.80 -7.69
N LEU A 138 -11.66 -4.89 -6.59
CA LEU A 138 -12.28 -5.12 -5.28
C LEU A 138 -13.48 -4.17 -5.19
N ASP A 139 -14.59 -4.68 -4.68
CA ASP A 139 -15.77 -3.83 -4.50
C ASP A 139 -15.33 -2.59 -3.71
N ARG A 140 -15.68 -1.38 -4.18
CA ARG A 140 -15.20 -0.12 -3.57
C ARG A 140 -15.61 -0.01 -2.10
N ASP A 141 -16.56 -0.86 -1.69
CA ASP A 141 -16.99 -1.16 -0.34
C ASP A 141 -16.02 -2.10 0.41
N VAL A 142 -14.71 -1.80 0.42
CA VAL A 142 -13.70 -2.40 1.32
C VAL A 142 -13.79 -1.84 2.75
N ASP A 143 -15.02 -1.53 3.11
CA ASP A 143 -15.51 -0.66 4.15
C ASP A 143 -15.09 -1.00 5.60
N PRO A 144 -14.85 -2.28 5.98
CA PRO A 144 -14.43 -2.60 7.34
C PRO A 144 -13.02 -2.12 7.69
N TRP A 145 -12.17 -1.89 6.68
CA TRP A 145 -10.72 -1.68 6.86
C TRP A 145 -10.28 -0.25 6.53
N CYS A 146 -11.19 0.64 6.15
CA CYS A 146 -10.89 2.04 5.92
C CYS A 146 -10.63 2.76 7.24
N TRP A 147 -9.66 3.68 7.28
CA TRP A 147 -9.27 4.39 8.51
C TRP A 147 -10.45 5.07 9.24
N PRO A 148 -11.41 5.72 8.55
CA PRO A 148 -12.54 6.34 9.23
C PRO A 148 -13.43 5.37 10.03
N ARG A 149 -13.46 4.08 9.67
CA ARG A 149 -14.22 3.04 10.41
C ARG A 149 -13.35 2.17 11.30
N LEU A 150 -12.07 2.03 10.98
CA LEU A 150 -11.11 1.29 11.79
C LEU A 150 -10.62 2.10 13.00
N ALA A 151 -10.41 3.41 12.85
CA ALA A 151 -9.89 4.29 13.90
C ALA A 151 -10.78 4.28 15.16
N PRO A 152 -12.12 4.42 15.08
CA PRO A 152 -12.97 4.36 16.28
C PRO A 152 -12.88 3.03 17.03
N ARG A 153 -12.77 1.90 16.31
CA ARG A 153 -12.61 0.57 16.92
C ARG A 153 -11.25 0.41 17.60
N TRP A 154 -10.21 1.01 17.04
CA TRP A 154 -8.88 1.02 17.65
C TRP A 154 -8.82 1.93 18.88
N ASP A 155 -9.48 3.09 18.83
CA ASP A 155 -9.63 3.99 19.98
C ASP A 155 -10.37 3.31 21.14
N GLU A 156 -11.43 2.53 20.85
CA GLU A 156 -12.14 1.72 21.84
C GLU A 156 -11.24 0.64 22.48
N LEU A 157 -10.54 -0.15 21.67
CA LEU A 157 -9.60 -1.18 22.16
C LEU A 157 -8.46 -0.58 23.01
N LEU A 158 -7.88 0.55 22.59
CA LEU A 158 -6.87 1.26 23.37
C LEU A 158 -7.46 1.82 24.67
N ALA A 159 -8.68 2.36 24.64
CA ALA A 159 -9.36 2.86 25.82
C ALA A 159 -9.65 1.73 26.83
N GLU A 160 -10.02 0.54 26.36
CA GLU A 160 -10.23 -0.65 27.18
C GLU A 160 -8.93 -1.14 27.82
N VAL A 161 -7.83 -1.24 27.07
CA VAL A 161 -6.52 -1.63 27.61
C VAL A 161 -6.01 -0.58 28.60
N ALA A 162 -6.19 0.71 28.31
CA ALA A 162 -5.82 1.79 29.23
C ALA A 162 -6.69 1.78 30.51
N ALA A 163 -7.97 1.41 30.40
CA ALA A 163 -8.86 1.25 31.55
C ALA A 163 -8.54 -0.01 32.37
N GLY A 164 -8.16 -1.11 31.72
CA GLY A 164 -7.70 -2.34 32.36
C GLY A 164 -6.36 -2.17 33.09
N GLY A 165 -5.41 -1.44 32.50
CA GLY A 165 -4.13 -1.09 33.12
C GLY A 165 -4.28 -0.19 34.35
N ARG A 166 -5.28 0.72 34.36
CA ARG A 166 -5.60 1.55 35.54
C ARG A 166 -6.19 0.75 36.70
N ARG A 167 -6.88 -0.37 36.43
CA ARG A 167 -7.42 -1.25 37.48
C ARG A 167 -6.35 -2.12 38.14
N ALA A 168 -5.34 -2.57 37.38
CA ALA A 168 -4.24 -3.37 37.91
C ALA A 168 -3.27 -2.56 38.81
N SER A 169 -3.17 -1.25 38.63
CA SER A 169 -2.29 -0.36 39.42
C SER A 169 -2.90 0.14 40.74
N GLY A 170 -4.19 -0.17 41.00
CA GLY A 170 -4.94 0.36 42.14
C GLY A 170 -4.96 -0.51 43.40
N GLU A 171 -4.41 -1.73 43.34
CA GLU A 171 -4.56 -2.73 44.41
C GLU A 171 -3.35 -2.88 45.36
N THR A 172 -2.39 -1.95 45.36
CA THR A 172 -1.28 -2.00 46.34
C THR A 172 -1.17 -0.73 47.17
N ARG A 173 -2.00 -0.65 48.23
CA ARG A 173 -1.63 -0.07 49.55
C ARG A 173 -2.83 -0.11 50.51
N SER A 174 -2.85 -1.12 51.38
CA SER A 174 -3.32 -0.98 52.76
C SER A 174 -2.15 -0.51 53.63
#